data_AF-A0A7S2RPZ1-F1
#
_entry.id   AF-A0A7S2RPZ1-F1
#
_cell.length_a   1.000
_cell.length_b   1.000
_cell.length_c   1.000
_cell.angle_alpha   90.00
_cell.angle_beta   90.00
_cell.angle_gamma   90.00
#
_symmetry.space_group_name_H-M   'P 1'
#
loop_
_entity.id
_entity.type
_entity.pdbx_description
1 polymer ?
#
loop_
_entity_poly.entity_id
_entity_poly.type
_entity_poly.pdbx_seq_one_letter_code
_entity_poly.pdbx_strand_id
1 'polypeptide(L)'
;RTQRPRSRVTSLLDDKEVRQRLGNVPSLKEFMHKQTVIHQYRNFFRALKLIPDPEWKEHCEKEVRTTFELNKVETTRLSQIAALKEGEKQLQQLRSMVGYVDPNSKNDDDSWINIKDKDDPRGRVGVEWPWDKPDK
;
A
#
# COMPACT_ATOMS: atom_id res chain seq x y z
N ARG A 1 46.03 -19.15 -33.00
CA ARG A 1 45.22 -18.50 -31.93
C ARG A 1 43.81 -18.28 -32.49
N THR A 2 42.95 -19.27 -32.40
CA THR A 2 41.60 -19.28 -32.96
C THR A 2 40.62 -18.64 -31.98
N GLN A 3 39.98 -17.52 -32.35
CA GLN A 3 38.89 -16.94 -31.58
C GLN A 3 37.61 -17.73 -31.84
N ARG A 4 36.98 -18.25 -30.78
CA ARG A 4 35.63 -18.86 -30.86
C ARG A 4 34.58 -17.74 -30.82
N PRO A 5 33.57 -17.74 -31.71
CA PRO A 5 32.45 -16.83 -31.57
C PRO A 5 31.62 -17.23 -30.34
N ARG A 6 31.40 -16.28 -29.43
CA ARG A 6 30.39 -16.40 -28.37
C ARG A 6 29.01 -16.40 -29.04
N SER A 7 28.44 -17.57 -29.23
CA SER A 7 27.02 -17.72 -29.58
C SER A 7 26.19 -17.12 -28.45
N ARG A 8 25.65 -15.92 -28.69
CA ARG A 8 24.60 -15.31 -27.88
C ARG A 8 23.36 -16.19 -28.08
N VAL A 9 23.10 -17.07 -27.11
CA VAL A 9 21.84 -17.82 -27.07
C VAL A 9 20.76 -16.79 -26.81
N THR A 10 20.17 -16.26 -27.88
CA THR A 10 18.90 -15.54 -27.82
C THR A 10 17.87 -16.57 -27.40
N SER A 11 17.51 -16.58 -26.13
CA SER A 11 16.34 -17.28 -25.60
C SER A 11 15.08 -16.60 -26.14
N LEU A 12 14.84 -16.79 -27.44
CA LEU A 12 13.58 -16.53 -28.14
C LEU A 12 12.81 -17.86 -28.18
N LEU A 13 12.66 -18.50 -27.00
CA LEU A 13 11.56 -19.42 -26.85
C LEU A 13 10.33 -18.54 -26.71
N ASP A 14 9.43 -18.65 -27.67
CA ASP A 14 8.14 -17.95 -27.70
C ASP A 14 7.50 -18.01 -26.31
N ASP A 15 7.37 -16.86 -25.65
CA ASP A 15 6.72 -16.71 -24.34
C ASP A 15 5.33 -17.36 -24.31
N LYS A 16 4.70 -17.53 -25.48
CA LYS A 16 3.42 -18.21 -25.69
C LYS A 16 3.49 -19.73 -25.43
N GLU A 17 4.56 -20.40 -25.87
CA GLU A 17 4.70 -21.86 -25.72
C GLU A 17 5.03 -22.24 -24.27
N VAL A 18 5.85 -21.44 -23.60
CA VAL A 18 6.17 -21.61 -22.17
C VAL A 18 4.93 -21.41 -21.30
N ARG A 19 4.08 -20.41 -21.63
CA ARG A 19 2.80 -20.18 -20.93
C ARG A 19 1.81 -21.33 -21.12
N GLN A 20 1.75 -21.94 -22.30
CA GLN A 20 0.90 -23.10 -22.54
C GLN A 20 1.27 -24.31 -21.68
N ARG A 21 2.57 -24.53 -21.42
CA ARG A 21 3.06 -25.66 -20.62
C ARG A 21 2.95 -25.43 -19.11
N LEU A 22 2.98 -24.17 -18.65
CA LEU A 22 2.87 -23.82 -17.24
C LEU A 22 1.43 -23.66 -16.74
N GLY A 23 0.43 -23.75 -17.63
CA GLY A 23 -0.97 -23.54 -17.26
C GLY A 23 -1.28 -22.06 -16.99
N ASN A 24 -2.34 -21.80 -16.23
CA ASN A 24 -2.87 -20.45 -15.93
C ASN A 24 -2.00 -19.67 -14.92
N VAL A 25 -0.67 -19.69 -15.11
CA VAL A 25 0.27 -18.95 -14.25
C VAL A 25 0.18 -17.47 -14.60
N PRO A 26 -0.25 -16.61 -13.67
CA PRO A 26 -0.36 -15.18 -13.91
C PRO A 26 1.01 -14.58 -14.19
N SER A 27 1.04 -13.53 -15.00
CA SER A 27 2.24 -12.71 -15.17
C SER A 27 2.70 -12.17 -13.81
N LEU A 28 4.00 -11.97 -13.60
CA LEU A 28 4.52 -11.33 -12.37
C LEU A 28 3.78 -10.01 -12.07
N LYS A 29 3.47 -9.23 -13.11
CA LYS A 29 2.73 -7.98 -12.96
C LYS A 29 1.31 -8.21 -12.42
N GLU A 30 0.60 -9.19 -12.94
CA GLU A 30 -0.75 -9.55 -12.50
C GLU A 30 -0.73 -10.12 -11.08
N PHE A 31 0.29 -10.93 -10.77
CA PHE A 31 0.52 -11.44 -9.43
C PHE A 31 0.75 -10.31 -8.42
N MET A 32 1.67 -9.38 -8.73
CA MET A 32 1.94 -8.22 -7.88
C MET A 32 0.68 -7.37 -7.69
N HIS A 33 -0.07 -7.11 -8.77
CA HIS A 33 -1.33 -6.37 -8.70
C HIS A 33 -2.36 -7.07 -7.80
N LYS A 34 -2.61 -8.36 -8.01
CA LYS A 34 -3.50 -9.17 -7.15
C LYS A 34 -3.07 -9.09 -5.68
N GLN A 35 -1.77 -9.20 -5.41
CA GLN A 35 -1.25 -9.11 -4.05
C GLN A 35 -1.49 -7.72 -3.45
N THR A 36 -1.38 -6.66 -4.26
CA THR A 36 -1.65 -5.28 -3.79
C THR A 36 -3.12 -5.10 -3.43
N VAL A 37 -4.03 -5.57 -4.29
CA VAL A 37 -5.48 -5.54 -4.07
C VAL A 37 -5.86 -6.34 -2.82
N ILE A 38 -5.34 -7.56 -2.67
CA ILE A 38 -5.59 -8.41 -1.50
C ILE A 38 -5.08 -7.73 -0.22
N HIS A 39 -3.91 -7.10 -0.27
CA HIS A 39 -3.35 -6.38 0.87
C HIS A 39 -4.25 -5.22 1.29
N GLN A 40 -4.68 -4.39 0.33
CA GLN A 40 -5.58 -3.27 0.57
C GLN A 40 -6.92 -3.73 1.16
N TYR A 41 -7.53 -4.76 0.56
CA TYR A 41 -8.76 -5.38 1.07
C TYR A 41 -8.61 -5.84 2.53
N ARG A 42 -7.54 -6.57 2.85
CA ARG A 42 -7.28 -7.03 4.23
C ARG A 42 -7.10 -5.86 5.20
N ASN A 43 -6.50 -4.75 4.75
CA ASN A 43 -6.32 -3.58 5.59
C ASN A 43 -7.62 -2.87 5.91
N PHE A 44 -8.60 -2.85 5.01
CA PHE A 44 -9.95 -2.37 5.34
C PHE A 44 -10.56 -3.19 6.48
N PHE A 45 -10.59 -4.52 6.38
CA PHE A 45 -11.14 -5.37 7.45
C PHE A 45 -10.37 -5.27 8.77
N ARG A 46 -9.08 -4.94 8.74
CA ARG A 46 -8.31 -4.65 9.96
C ARG A 46 -8.77 -3.35 10.61
N ALA A 47 -8.99 -2.29 9.83
CA ALA A 47 -9.51 -1.02 10.34
C ALA A 47 -10.96 -1.17 10.84
N LEU A 48 -11.82 -1.91 10.13
CA LEU A 48 -13.22 -2.13 10.53
C LEU A 48 -13.37 -2.85 11.87
N LYS A 49 -12.40 -3.67 12.28
CA LYS A 49 -12.43 -4.35 13.60
C LYS A 49 -12.36 -3.40 14.79
N LEU A 50 -11.86 -2.19 14.59
CA LEU A 50 -11.73 -1.19 15.64
C LEU A 50 -12.99 -0.32 15.79
N ILE A 51 -13.98 -0.47 14.91
CA ILE A 51 -15.25 0.25 15.01
C ILE A 51 -16.05 -0.32 16.20
N PRO A 52 -16.46 0.53 17.16
CA PRO A 52 -17.20 0.09 18.34
C PRO A 52 -18.67 -0.25 18.04
N ASP A 53 -19.28 0.45 17.08
CA ASP A 53 -20.69 0.28 16.71
C ASP A 53 -20.89 -0.91 15.73
N PRO A 54 -21.63 -1.96 16.12
CA PRO A 54 -21.83 -3.13 15.27
C PRO A 54 -22.67 -2.86 14.02
N GLU A 55 -23.68 -1.98 14.07
CA GLU A 55 -24.52 -1.70 12.91
C GLU A 55 -23.72 -0.96 11.83
N TRP A 56 -22.98 0.07 12.25
CA TRP A 56 -22.10 0.81 11.36
C TRP A 56 -20.99 -0.07 10.78
N LYS A 57 -20.43 -0.97 11.59
CA LYS A 57 -19.43 -1.94 11.14
C LYS A 57 -19.97 -2.85 10.03
N GLU A 58 -21.17 -3.42 10.21
CA GLU A 58 -21.78 -4.28 9.19
C GLU A 58 -22.05 -3.53 7.89
N HIS A 59 -22.53 -2.29 7.99
CA HIS A 59 -22.72 -1.42 6.83
C HIS A 59 -21.40 -1.21 6.07
N CYS A 60 -20.33 -0.84 6.76
CA CYS A 60 -19.03 -0.64 6.15
C CYS A 60 -18.43 -1.93 5.58
N GLU A 61 -18.62 -3.08 6.23
CA GLU A 61 -18.18 -4.38 5.68
C GLU A 61 -18.88 -4.70 4.36
N LYS A 62 -20.19 -4.43 4.28
CA LYS A 62 -20.98 -4.64 3.06
C LYS A 62 -20.52 -3.69 1.95
N GLU A 63 -20.30 -2.42 2.28
CA GLU A 63 -19.83 -1.42 1.33
C GLU A 63 -18.45 -1.80 0.74
N VAL A 64 -17.49 -2.19 1.58
CA VAL A 64 -16.17 -2.66 1.13
C VAL A 64 -16.29 -3.89 0.23
N ARG A 65 -17.18 -4.84 0.53
CA ARG A 65 -17.39 -6.00 -0.36
C ARG A 65 -17.96 -5.58 -1.71
N THR A 66 -19.01 -4.77 -1.70
CA THR A 66 -19.68 -4.33 -2.94
C THR A 66 -18.75 -3.54 -3.85
N THR A 67 -17.93 -2.62 -3.31
CA THR A 67 -16.99 -1.83 -4.11
C THR A 67 -15.91 -2.68 -4.77
N PHE A 68 -15.34 -3.65 -4.06
CA PHE A 68 -14.37 -4.58 -4.63
C PHE A 68 -14.99 -5.57 -5.62
N GLU A 69 -16.26 -5.96 -5.43
CA GLU A 69 -16.99 -6.78 -6.38
C GLU A 69 -17.31 -6.04 -7.68
N LEU A 70 -17.72 -4.77 -7.60
CA LEU A 70 -17.96 -3.91 -8.75
C LEU A 70 -16.69 -3.74 -9.60
N ASN A 71 -15.55 -3.53 -8.95
CA ASN A 71 -14.27 -3.29 -9.63
C ASN A 71 -13.60 -4.58 -10.16
N LYS A 72 -14.19 -5.76 -9.93
CA LYS A 72 -13.61 -7.06 -10.36
C LYS A 72 -13.51 -7.21 -11.87
N VAL A 73 -14.40 -6.58 -12.62
CA VAL A 73 -14.52 -6.71 -14.09
C VAL A 73 -13.60 -5.72 -14.82
N GLU A 74 -13.06 -4.73 -14.10
CA GLU A 74 -12.27 -3.66 -14.70
C GLU A 74 -10.95 -4.15 -15.29
N THR A 75 -10.84 -4.04 -16.60
CA THR A 75 -9.71 -4.56 -17.37
C THR A 75 -8.68 -3.48 -17.73
N THR A 76 -9.05 -2.20 -17.65
CA THR A 76 -8.21 -1.08 -18.07
C THR A 76 -7.17 -0.74 -17.00
N ARG A 77 -5.88 -0.77 -17.37
CA ARG A 77 -4.75 -0.46 -16.48
C ARG A 77 -4.90 0.87 -15.73
N LEU A 78 -5.39 1.91 -16.42
CA LEU A 78 -5.58 3.23 -15.81
C LEU A 78 -6.66 3.22 -14.73
N SER A 79 -7.79 2.51 -14.94
CA SER A 79 -8.82 2.44 -13.91
C SER A 79 -8.36 1.58 -12.73
N GLN A 80 -7.62 0.49 -12.97
CA GLN A 80 -7.00 -0.29 -11.88
C GLN A 80 -6.08 0.56 -10.99
N ILE A 81 -5.27 1.44 -11.58
CA ILE A 81 -4.39 2.34 -10.83
C ILE A 81 -5.21 3.41 -10.10
N ALA A 82 -6.22 3.99 -10.76
CA ALA A 82 -7.09 4.99 -10.16
C ALA A 82 -7.87 4.41 -8.97
N ALA A 83 -8.48 3.24 -9.13
CA ALA A 83 -9.23 2.53 -8.11
C ALA A 83 -8.35 2.15 -6.91
N LEU A 84 -7.11 1.67 -7.15
CA LEU A 84 -6.17 1.41 -6.06
C LEU A 84 -5.83 2.67 -5.28
N LYS A 85 -5.56 3.80 -5.96
CA LYS A 85 -5.27 5.08 -5.30
C LYS A 85 -6.48 5.62 -4.54
N GLU A 86 -7.67 5.47 -5.09
CA GLU A 86 -8.91 5.88 -4.45
C GLU A 86 -9.19 5.05 -3.19
N GLY A 87 -9.06 3.73 -3.29
CA GLY A 87 -9.17 2.83 -2.13
C GLY A 87 -8.13 3.13 -1.05
N GLU A 88 -6.93 3.59 -1.41
CA GLU A 88 -5.92 3.98 -0.43
C GLU A 88 -6.32 5.25 0.33
N LYS A 89 -6.88 6.24 -0.37
CA LYS A 89 -7.44 7.44 0.26
C LYS A 89 -8.60 7.12 1.20
N GLN A 90 -9.54 6.28 0.76
CA GLN A 90 -10.67 5.85 1.58
C GLN A 90 -10.20 5.08 2.82
N LEU A 91 -9.22 4.19 2.66
CA LEU A 91 -8.61 3.49 3.77
C LEU A 91 -7.95 4.46 4.76
N GLN A 92 -7.23 5.47 4.26
CA GLN A 92 -6.59 6.48 5.12
C GLN A 92 -7.63 7.30 5.90
N GLN A 93 -8.73 7.68 5.25
CA GLN A 93 -9.86 8.35 5.92
C GLN A 93 -10.46 7.46 7.00
N LEU A 94 -10.77 6.20 6.69
CA LEU A 94 -11.29 5.25 7.67
C LEU A 94 -10.33 5.07 8.85
N ARG A 95 -9.04 4.93 8.57
CA ARG A 95 -7.99 4.82 9.60
C ARG A 95 -7.95 6.06 10.49
N SER A 96 -8.07 7.25 9.91
CA SER A 96 -8.08 8.51 10.66
C SER A 96 -9.30 8.65 11.57
N MET A 97 -10.46 8.16 11.11
CA MET A 97 -11.70 8.20 11.90
C MET A 97 -11.67 7.20 13.07
N VAL A 98 -11.09 6.03 12.83
CA VAL A 98 -11.10 4.91 13.79
C VAL A 98 -9.83 4.88 14.66
N GLY A 99 -8.86 5.76 14.40
CA GLY A 99 -7.57 5.78 15.11
C GLY A 99 -6.69 4.55 14.84
N TYR A 100 -6.88 3.88 13.69
CA TYR A 100 -6.09 2.71 13.34
C TYR A 100 -4.68 3.12 12.93
N VAL A 101 -3.69 2.75 13.75
CA VAL A 101 -2.27 2.83 13.39
C VAL A 101 -1.84 1.49 12.83
N ASP A 102 -1.38 1.47 11.58
CA ASP A 102 -0.84 0.25 10.98
C ASP A 102 0.55 -0.03 11.59
N PRO A 103 0.75 -1.16 12.28
CA PRO A 103 2.03 -1.47 12.92
C PRO A 103 3.19 -1.59 11.91
N ASN A 104 2.88 -1.71 10.62
CA ASN A 104 3.88 -1.81 9.56
C ASN A 104 3.97 -0.54 8.68
N SER A 105 3.20 0.51 8.98
CA SER A 105 3.31 1.79 8.28
C SER A 105 4.56 2.51 8.78
N LYS A 106 5.58 2.59 7.92
CA LYS A 106 6.77 3.41 8.11
C LYS A 106 6.51 4.89 7.75
N ASN A 107 5.30 5.37 8.00
CA ASN A 107 4.98 6.78 7.89
C ASN A 107 5.03 7.25 9.35
N ASP A 108 6.11 7.86 9.82
CA ASP A 108 6.37 9.28 9.57
C ASP A 108 7.83 9.67 9.90
N ASP A 109 8.80 8.77 9.84
CA ASP A 109 10.20 9.12 10.18
C ASP A 109 10.80 10.20 9.25
N ASP A 110 10.31 10.29 8.01
CA ASP A 110 10.70 11.29 7.00
C ASP A 110 9.67 12.42 6.83
N SER A 111 8.63 12.49 7.69
CA SER A 111 7.74 13.66 7.71
C SER A 111 8.55 14.89 8.11
N TRP A 112 8.35 16.04 7.46
CA TRP A 112 8.99 17.31 7.88
C TRP A 112 8.77 17.60 9.38
N ILE A 113 7.73 17.01 9.99
CA ILE A 113 7.46 17.13 11.42
C ILE A 113 8.45 16.34 12.30
N ASN A 114 9.09 15.29 11.79
CA ASN A 114 9.93 14.34 12.55
C ASN A 114 11.42 14.34 12.16
N ILE A 115 11.86 15.29 11.32
CA ILE A 115 13.29 15.46 10.99
C ILE A 115 14.05 15.81 12.27
N LYS A 116 14.92 14.90 12.72
CA LYS A 116 15.92 15.17 13.76
C LYS A 116 17.08 15.94 13.13
N ASP A 117 16.96 17.27 13.09
CA ASP A 117 18.05 18.13 12.65
C ASP A 117 19.20 18.05 13.65
N LYS A 118 20.40 17.68 13.17
CA LYS A 118 21.60 17.57 14.00
C LYS A 118 22.24 18.93 14.29
N ASP A 119 21.88 19.95 13.50
CA ASP A 119 22.44 21.30 13.58
C ASP A 119 21.59 22.25 14.45
N ASP A 120 20.45 21.78 14.98
CA ASP A 120 19.62 22.54 15.94
C ASP A 120 19.59 21.89 17.35
N PRO A 121 20.59 22.18 18.20
CA PRO A 121 20.65 21.66 19.56
C PRO A 121 19.61 22.30 20.51
N ARG A 122 18.89 23.35 20.08
CA ARG A 122 17.85 24.01 20.89
C ARG A 122 16.46 23.41 20.66
N GLY A 123 16.34 22.53 19.66
CA GLY A 123 15.06 21.96 19.26
C GLY A 123 14.17 22.97 18.53
N ARG A 124 13.15 22.45 17.86
CA ARG A 124 12.21 23.23 17.06
C ARG A 124 11.59 24.37 17.90
N VAL A 125 11.62 25.59 17.35
CA VAL A 125 11.04 26.79 17.98
C VAL A 125 9.55 26.55 18.27
N GLY A 126 9.14 26.66 19.54
CA GLY A 126 7.75 26.46 20.00
C GLY A 126 7.45 25.11 20.68
N VAL A 127 8.45 24.25 20.92
CA VAL A 127 8.27 22.97 21.62
C VAL A 127 8.26 23.10 23.15
N GLU A 128 8.91 24.12 23.70
CA GLU A 128 8.82 24.46 25.13
C GLU A 128 8.51 25.94 25.29
N TRP A 129 7.42 26.26 25.98
CA TRP A 129 7.15 27.63 26.35
C TRP A 129 7.97 28.02 27.58
N PRO A 130 8.38 29.30 27.71
CA PRO A 130 9.21 29.75 28.82
C PRO A 130 8.67 29.46 30.22
N TRP A 131 7.34 29.27 30.35
CA TRP A 131 6.63 29.00 31.61
C TRP A 131 6.46 27.50 31.93
N ASP A 132 6.83 26.59 31.02
CA ASP A 132 6.80 25.13 31.27
C ASP A 132 8.02 24.63 32.05
N LYS A 133 8.97 25.53 32.37
CA LYS A 133 10.12 25.16 33.20
C LYS A 133 9.67 25.14 34.67
N PRO A 134 9.73 23.98 35.36
CA PRO A 134 9.58 23.99 36.81
C PRO A 134 10.74 24.80 37.38
N ASP A 135 10.41 25.86 38.12
CA ASP A 135 11.37 26.69 38.82
C ASP A 135 12.29 25.80 39.66
N LYS A 136 13.61 25.95 39.46
CA LYS A 136 14.64 25.31 40.27
C LYS A 136 14.83 26.05 41.59
#